data_AF-A0A969N7E6-F1
#
_entry.id   AF-A0A969N7E6-F1
#
_cell.length_a   1.000
_cell.length_b   1.000
_cell.length_c   1.000
_cell.angle_alpha   90.00
_cell.angle_beta   90.00
_cell.angle_gamma   90.00
#
_symmetry.space_group_name_H-M   'P 1'
#
loop_
_entity.id
_entity.type
_entity.pdbx_description
1 polymer ?
#
loop_
_entity_poly.entity_id
_entity_poly.type
_entity_poly.pdbx_seq_one_letter_code
_entity_poly.pdbx_strand_id
1 'polypeptide(L)'
;MSAFEIYQIKPGQKHVYLATNEGIVICDSNQDNDQVSNQPLYFTSFVINGKKQDIKENYYLKNNQNNISISFEALNYKTSVPIEYKYKLEGLDDIWTYSKKEK
;
A
#
# COMPACT_ATOMS: atom_id res chain seq x y z
N MET A 1 -2.37 -10.01 -25.56
CA MET A 1 -2.48 -8.61 -25.10
C MET A 1 -2.48 -7.75 -26.34
N SER A 2 -3.58 -7.04 -26.63
CA SER A 2 -3.58 -5.99 -27.65
C SER A 2 -2.79 -4.81 -27.09
N ALA A 3 -1.86 -4.25 -27.87
CA ALA A 3 -1.16 -3.02 -27.50
C ALA A 3 -1.90 -1.84 -28.14
N PHE A 4 -2.14 -0.78 -27.36
CA PHE A 4 -2.68 0.45 -27.91
C PHE A 4 -1.60 1.17 -28.72
N GLU A 5 -1.87 1.40 -30.00
CA GLU A 5 -1.02 2.26 -30.84
C GLU A 5 -1.51 3.70 -30.70
N ILE A 6 -0.59 4.61 -30.40
CA ILE A 6 -0.88 6.05 -30.27
C ILE A 6 -0.40 6.76 -31.53
N TYR A 7 -1.33 7.36 -32.27
CA TYR A 7 -1.01 8.09 -33.50
C TYR A 7 -0.74 9.57 -33.25
N GLN A 8 -1.45 10.17 -32.28
CA GLN A 8 -1.31 11.60 -32.02
C GLN A 8 -1.59 11.92 -30.55
N ILE A 9 -0.81 12.88 -30.03
CA ILE A 9 -0.96 13.45 -28.71
C ILE A 9 -1.25 14.94 -28.87
N LYS A 10 -2.30 15.45 -28.23
CA LYS A 10 -2.59 16.89 -28.13
C LYS A 10 -2.71 17.31 -26.66
N PRO A 11 -1.83 18.19 -26.16
CA PRO A 11 -2.00 18.78 -24.85
C PRO A 11 -3.07 19.89 -24.89
N GLY A 12 -3.96 19.88 -23.90
CA GLY A 12 -4.83 21.00 -23.54
C GLY A 12 -4.49 21.51 -22.13
N GLN A 13 -5.19 22.55 -21.67
CA GLN A 13 -4.88 23.17 -20.37
C GLN A 13 -5.22 22.28 -19.16
N LYS A 14 -6.21 21.39 -19.31
CA LYS A 14 -6.69 20.48 -18.25
C LYS A 14 -6.67 19.01 -18.67
N HIS A 15 -6.62 18.74 -19.97
CA HIS A 15 -6.70 17.39 -20.51
C HIS A 15 -5.62 17.14 -21.56
N VAL A 16 -5.13 15.91 -21.61
CA VAL A 16 -4.32 15.37 -22.70
C VAL A 16 -5.20 14.45 -23.53
N TYR A 17 -5.21 14.66 -24.84
CA TYR A 17 -5.97 13.86 -25.79
C TYR A 17 -5.02 12.93 -26.55
N LEU A 18 -5.31 11.63 -26.55
CA LEU A 18 -4.57 10.60 -27.26
C LEU A 18 -5.49 10.00 -28.34
N ALA A 19 -5.11 10.14 -29.61
CA ALA A 19 -5.75 9.41 -30.69
C ALA A 19 -5.10 8.03 -30.81
N THR A 20 -5.89 6.97 -30.61
CA THR A 20 -5.46 5.57 -30.66
C THR A 20 -6.15 4.83 -31.79
N ASN A 21 -5.66 3.63 -32.10
CA ASN A 21 -6.31 2.69 -33.02
C ASN A 21 -7.71 2.23 -32.56
N GLU A 22 -8.07 2.48 -31.30
CA GLU A 22 -9.36 2.10 -30.71
C GLU A 22 -10.24 3.32 -30.35
N GLY A 23 -9.83 4.54 -30.71
CA GLY A 23 -10.63 5.76 -30.49
C GLY A 23 -9.82 6.93 -29.91
N ILE A 24 -10.45 7.72 -29.04
CA ILE A 24 -9.80 8.85 -28.36
C ILE A 24 -9.81 8.60 -26.86
N VAL A 25 -8.63 8.63 -26.24
CA VAL A 25 -8.47 8.59 -24.78
C VAL A 25 -8.22 10.02 -24.29
N ILE A 26 -8.93 10.42 -23.23
CA ILE A 26 -8.82 11.76 -22.61
C ILE A 26 -8.32 11.57 -21.18
N CYS A 27 -7.16 12.13 -20.86
CA CYS A 27 -6.56 12.07 -19.53
C CYS A 27 -6.59 13.45 -18.89
N ASP A 28 -7.01 13.59 -17.62
CA ASP A 28 -6.82 14.83 -16.87
C ASP A 28 -5.33 15.07 -16.60
N SER A 29 -4.83 16.27 -16.90
CA SER A 29 -3.45 16.70 -16.63
C SER A 29 -3.23 17.07 -15.16
N ASN A 30 -4.32 17.32 -14.43
CA ASN A 30 -4.31 17.64 -13.00
C ASN A 30 -4.76 16.39 -12.22
N GLN A 31 -3.95 15.35 -12.23
CA GLN A 31 -4.11 14.29 -11.24
C GLN A 31 -3.38 14.72 -9.96
N ASP A 32 -4.08 15.47 -9.11
CA ASP A 32 -3.79 15.39 -7.68
C ASP A 32 -4.10 13.94 -7.26
N ASN A 33 -3.08 13.09 -7.36
CA ASN A 33 -3.12 11.68 -6.97
C ASN A 33 -3.15 11.51 -5.44
N ASP A 34 -3.37 12.58 -4.68
CA ASP A 34 -3.46 12.59 -3.23
C ASP A 34 -4.83 12.14 -2.73
N GLN A 35 -5.48 11.22 -3.44
CA GLN A 35 -6.46 10.35 -2.79
C GLN A 35 -5.67 9.42 -1.87
N VAL A 36 -5.35 9.92 -0.67
CA VAL A 36 -4.96 9.09 0.48
C VAL A 36 -6.10 8.11 0.67
N SER A 37 -5.98 6.96 0.00
CA SER A 37 -6.96 5.91 0.10
C SER A 37 -6.92 5.48 1.57
N ASN A 38 -7.99 5.76 2.32
CA ASN A 38 -8.18 5.26 3.67
C ASN A 38 -8.40 3.74 3.62
N GLN A 39 -7.38 3.01 3.18
CA GLN A 39 -7.39 1.57 3.06
C GLN A 39 -7.33 1.02 4.47
N PRO A 40 -8.32 0.20 4.88
CA PRO A 40 -8.27 -0.41 6.18
C PRO A 40 -7.02 -1.30 6.27
N LEU A 41 -6.26 -1.11 7.33
CA LEU A 41 -5.08 -1.90 7.70
C LEU A 41 -5.53 -2.99 8.67
N TYR A 42 -5.17 -4.23 8.41
CA TYR A 42 -5.50 -5.37 9.25
C TYR A 42 -4.25 -6.08 9.72
N PHE A 43 -4.21 -6.49 10.99
CA PHE A 43 -3.24 -7.48 11.46
C PHE A 43 -3.65 -8.86 10.93
N THR A 44 -2.69 -9.58 10.33
CA THR A 44 -2.93 -10.88 9.69
C THR A 44 -2.25 -12.03 10.44
N SER A 45 -1.22 -11.73 11.24
CA SER A 45 -0.54 -12.71 12.08
C SER A 45 0.11 -12.07 13.29
N PHE A 46 0.06 -12.78 14.41
CA PHE A 46 0.87 -12.49 15.58
C PHE A 46 1.59 -13.76 16.04
N VAL A 47 2.91 -13.68 16.19
CA VAL A 47 3.77 -14.83 16.51
C VAL A 47 4.60 -14.47 17.72
N ILE A 48 4.64 -15.37 18.71
CA ILE A 48 5.52 -15.26 19.88
C ILE A 48 6.46 -16.46 19.87
N ASN A 49 7.77 -16.22 19.89
CA ASN A 49 8.81 -17.25 19.88
C ASN A 49 8.57 -18.33 18.80
N GLY A 50 8.21 -17.90 17.59
CA GLY A 50 7.93 -18.80 16.45
C GLY A 50 6.57 -19.51 16.49
N LYS A 51 5.72 -19.27 17.50
CA LYS A 51 4.38 -19.88 17.60
C LYS A 51 3.28 -18.86 17.35
N LYS A 52 2.45 -19.12 16.35
CA LYS A 52 1.28 -18.30 16.01
C LYS A 52 0.31 -18.23 17.19
N GLN A 53 -0.24 -17.05 17.42
CA GLN A 53 -1.23 -16.75 18.44
C GLN A 53 -2.51 -16.23 17.78
N ASP A 54 -3.61 -16.25 18.53
CA ASP A 54 -4.83 -15.57 18.11
C ASP A 54 -4.63 -14.05 18.11
N ILE A 55 -5.23 -13.37 17.15
CA ILE A 55 -5.24 -11.90 17.05
C ILE A 55 -6.22 -11.35 18.09
N LYS A 56 -5.71 -10.46 18.95
CA LYS A 56 -6.46 -9.82 20.04
C LYS A 56 -6.08 -8.35 20.09
N GLU A 57 -6.93 -7.54 20.72
CA GLU A 57 -6.67 -6.13 20.93
C GLU A 57 -5.47 -5.89 21.86
N ASN A 58 -5.30 -6.76 22.87
CA ASN A 58 -4.28 -6.60 23.90
C ASN A 58 -3.60 -7.93 24.25
N TYR A 59 -2.33 -7.86 24.63
CA TYR A 59 -1.52 -9.01 25.05
C TYR A 59 -0.74 -8.69 26.32
N TYR A 60 -0.70 -9.66 27.24
CA TYR A 60 0.20 -9.65 28.39
C TYR A 60 1.27 -10.71 28.18
N LEU A 61 2.49 -10.27 27.87
CA LEU A 61 3.63 -11.14 27.58
C LEU A 61 4.41 -11.44 28.85
N LYS A 62 4.81 -12.70 29.04
CA LYS A 62 5.77 -13.08 30.09
C LYS A 62 7.18 -12.63 29.70
N ASN A 63 8.08 -12.55 30.69
CA ASN A 63 9.48 -12.14 30.47
C ASN A 63 10.21 -12.98 29.38
N ASN A 64 9.84 -14.25 29.20
CA ASN A 64 10.41 -15.13 28.19
C ASN A 64 9.68 -15.12 26.83
N GLN A 65 8.71 -14.22 26.64
CA GLN A 65 7.91 -14.05 25.42
C GLN A 65 8.26 -12.74 24.72
N ASN A 66 9.55 -12.40 24.67
CA ASN A 66 10.08 -11.13 24.21
C ASN A 66 10.48 -11.14 22.72
N ASN A 67 10.42 -12.28 22.04
CA ASN A 67 10.60 -12.35 20.58
C ASN A 67 9.23 -12.44 19.92
N ILE A 68 8.82 -11.37 19.25
CA ILE A 68 7.52 -11.25 18.59
C ILE A 68 7.67 -10.92 17.12
N SER A 69 6.71 -11.38 16.32
CA SER A 69 6.56 -10.97 14.92
C SER A 69 5.10 -10.64 14.66
N ILE A 70 4.87 -9.47 14.05
CA ILE A 70 3.55 -8.96 13.70
C ILE A 70 3.51 -8.83 12.17
N SER A 71 2.48 -9.39 11.56
CA SER A 71 2.18 -9.22 10.13
C SER A 71 0.91 -8.40 9.97
N PHE A 72 0.92 -7.49 9.01
CA PHE A 72 -0.21 -6.61 8.70
C PHE A 72 -0.29 -6.33 7.21
N GLU A 73 -1.49 -6.07 6.73
CA GLU A 73 -1.76 -5.83 5.31
C GLU A 73 -2.87 -4.78 5.15
N ALA A 74 -2.69 -3.88 4.18
CA ALA A 74 -3.74 -3.01 3.67
C ALA A 74 -4.16 -3.47 2.27
N LEU A 75 -5.45 -3.35 1.98
CA LEU A 75 -6.02 -3.81 0.72
C LEU A 75 -6.09 -2.65 -0.28
N ASN A 76 -5.25 -2.70 -1.33
CA ASN A 76 -5.31 -1.79 -2.47
C ASN A 76 -5.69 -2.53 -3.75
N TYR A 77 -6.97 -2.45 -4.12
CA TYR A 77 -7.46 -2.98 -5.39
C TYR A 77 -7.60 -1.91 -6.49
N LYS A 78 -7.38 -0.63 -6.14
CA LYS A 78 -7.66 0.51 -7.04
C LYS A 78 -6.46 0.90 -7.88
N THR A 79 -5.25 0.73 -7.36
CA THR A 79 -4.03 1.15 -8.03
C THR A 79 -3.01 0.03 -8.07
N SER A 80 -2.23 -0.05 -9.16
CA SER A 80 -1.07 -0.94 -9.23
C SER A 80 0.14 -0.43 -8.43
N VAL A 81 0.03 0.71 -7.75
CA VAL A 81 1.09 1.29 -6.92
C VAL A 81 1.23 0.45 -5.64
N PRO A 82 2.45 -0.04 -5.31
CA PRO A 82 2.70 -0.75 -4.07
C PRO A 82 2.40 0.14 -2.86
N ILE A 83 1.78 -0.45 -1.82
CA ILE A 83 1.60 0.23 -0.54
C ILE A 83 2.93 0.19 0.21
N GLU A 84 3.41 1.37 0.64
CA GLU A 84 4.50 1.48 1.59
C GLU A 84 3.94 1.56 3.01
N TYR A 85 4.51 0.77 3.92
CA TYR A 85 4.09 0.78 5.33
C TYR A 85 5.17 1.34 6.22
N LYS A 86 4.73 1.98 7.30
CA LYS A 86 5.57 2.40 8.42
C LYS A 86 5.03 1.81 9.71
N TYR A 87 5.92 1.50 10.63
CA TYR A 87 5.57 1.07 11.97
C TYR A 87 6.44 1.77 13.02
N LYS A 88 5.94 1.79 14.25
CA LYS A 88 6.64 2.30 15.44
C LYS A 88 6.16 1.50 16.65
N LEU A 89 7.06 0.93 17.43
CA LEU A 89 6.72 0.32 18.70
C LEU A 89 6.89 1.35 19.82
N GLU A 90 5.77 1.93 20.27
CA GLU A 90 5.80 2.93 21.33
C GLU A 90 6.44 2.38 22.61
N GLY A 91 7.33 3.17 23.22
CA GLY A 91 8.13 2.77 24.37
C GLY A 91 9.46 2.09 24.02
N LEU A 92 9.68 1.67 22.77
CA LEU A 92 10.96 1.17 22.27
C LEU A 92 11.55 2.06 21.17
N ASP A 93 10.73 2.47 20.20
CA ASP A 93 11.12 3.28 19.06
C ASP A 93 10.77 4.75 19.28
N ASP A 94 11.66 5.67 18.89
CA ASP A 94 11.39 7.11 18.90
C ASP A 94 10.78 7.61 17.58
N ILE A 95 11.14 6.98 16.46
CA ILE A 95 10.76 7.38 15.10
C ILE A 95 10.07 6.25 14.33
N TRP A 96 9.28 6.62 13.31
CA TRP A 96 8.64 5.67 12.40
C TRP A 96 9.66 5.03 11.46
N THR A 97 9.59 3.71 11.31
CA THR A 97 10.45 2.92 10.43
C THR A 97 9.63 2.32 9.28
N TYR A 98 10.17 2.35 8.06
CA TYR A 98 9.54 1.69 6.92
C TYR A 98 9.67 0.17 7.02
N SER A 99 8.57 -0.56 6.83
CA SER A 99 8.61 -2.01 6.76
C SER A 99 9.30 -2.45 5.47
N LYS A 100 10.18 -3.46 5.55
CA LYS A 100 10.70 -4.13 4.36
C LYS A 100 9.74 -5.25 3.98
N LYS A 101 9.44 -5.35 2.69
CA LYS A 101 8.74 -6.51 2.15
C LYS A 101 9.66 -7.73 2.31
N GLU A 102 9.22 -8.77 3.01
CA GLU A 102 9.92 -10.06 2.94
C GLU A 102 9.84 -10.58 1.50
N LYS A 103 10.96 -11.10 0.99
CA LYS A 103 11.12 -11.55 -0.40
C LYS A 103 10.50 -12.92 -0.64
#